data_AF-A0A2D3WKA1-F1
#
_entry.id   AF-A0A2D3WKA1-F1
#
_cell.length_a   1.000
_cell.length_b   1.000
_cell.length_c   1.000
_cell.angle_alpha   90.00
_cell.angle_beta   90.00
_cell.angle_gamma   90.00
#
_symmetry.space_group_name_H-M   'P 1'
#
loop_
_entity.id
_entity.type
_entity.pdbx_description
1 polymer ?
#
loop_
_entity_poly.entity_id
_entity_poly.type
_entity_poly.pdbx_seq_one_letter_code
_entity_poly.pdbx_strand_id
1 'polypeptide(L)'
;MPRRLRIENLGYHHVYNRGVAKSDVFEDENDKVKFIELMASIAREFKLNIHSFCLMDNHYHLLIENKRENLSSAMRQLNSQYASYFNKRHNRAGHLWQDRFKSWYVLDENYLLTLFKYIENNPVKAGISSKIGLYPYCATYAILKDAIPAFLQNSFVLRDYPTGELFNLLAIPLSDNERSSIERFHRTRYKKEDETIVALHVKELATHFAYATHKTERNDAIKKAYADGYSKSEIARYLLLSVAGVSKILKS
;
A
#
# COMPACT_ATOMS: atom_id res chain seq x y z
N MET A 1 -8.32 -1.51 -19.42
CA MET A 1 -8.62 -0.40 -18.49
C MET A 1 -7.48 0.60 -18.49
N PRO A 2 -7.73 1.92 -18.38
CA PRO A 2 -6.68 2.91 -18.23
C PRO A 2 -5.79 2.57 -17.02
N ARG A 3 -4.48 2.70 -17.18
CA ARG A 3 -3.52 2.43 -16.09
C ARG A 3 -3.75 3.42 -14.95
N ARG A 4 -3.72 2.94 -13.70
CA ARG A 4 -3.70 3.83 -12.52
C ARG A 4 -2.44 4.69 -12.57
N LEU A 5 -2.59 5.98 -12.29
CA LEU A 5 -1.47 6.88 -12.02
C LEU A 5 -0.67 6.30 -10.86
N ARG A 6 0.65 6.24 -11.03
CA ARG A 6 1.53 5.88 -9.92
C ARG A 6 2.02 7.15 -9.29
N ILE A 7 1.72 7.29 -8.01
CA ILE A 7 2.23 8.38 -7.21
C ILE A 7 3.65 8.03 -6.81
N GLU A 8 4.54 8.96 -7.09
CA GLU A 8 5.93 8.88 -6.68
C GLU A 8 6.30 10.07 -5.80
N ASN A 9 5.35 10.88 -5.33
CA ASN A 9 5.67 12.05 -4.51
C ASN A 9 6.42 11.68 -3.23
N LEU A 10 6.99 12.70 -2.60
CA LEU A 10 7.64 12.57 -1.30
C LEU A 10 6.64 12.16 -0.22
N GLY A 11 7.08 11.33 0.73
CA GLY A 11 6.26 10.87 1.85
C GLY A 11 6.13 9.35 1.90
N TYR A 12 5.11 8.87 2.60
CA TYR A 12 4.99 7.45 2.95
C TYR A 12 4.16 6.66 1.93
N HIS A 13 4.63 5.45 1.64
CA HIS A 13 4.02 4.53 0.69
C HIS A 13 3.93 3.14 1.30
N HIS A 14 2.74 2.53 1.19
CA HIS A 14 2.62 1.08 1.29
C HIS A 14 2.94 0.48 -0.06
N VAL A 15 3.97 -0.38 -0.13
CA VAL A 15 4.36 -1.08 -1.34
C VAL A 15 4.07 -2.57 -1.20
N TYR A 16 3.55 -3.17 -2.27
CA TYR A 16 3.20 -4.58 -2.33
C TYR A 16 3.54 -5.18 -3.70
N ASN A 17 4.05 -6.40 -3.73
CA ASN A 17 4.11 -7.20 -4.94
C ASN A 17 3.93 -8.68 -4.62
N ARG A 18 3.48 -9.48 -5.61
CA ARG A 18 3.20 -10.91 -5.45
C ARG A 18 3.63 -11.74 -6.66
N GLY A 19 3.86 -13.02 -6.41
CA GLY A 19 4.18 -14.00 -7.44
C GLY A 19 3.09 -14.16 -8.50
N VAL A 20 3.51 -14.43 -9.73
CA VAL A 20 2.61 -14.81 -10.82
C VAL A 20 1.81 -16.05 -10.42
N ALA A 21 0.54 -16.11 -10.81
CA ALA A 21 -0.37 -17.18 -10.38
C ALA A 21 -0.47 -17.37 -8.85
N LYS A 22 -0.09 -16.36 -8.05
CA LYS A 22 0.05 -16.44 -6.58
C LYS A 22 1.07 -17.50 -6.13
N SER A 23 2.01 -17.89 -7.00
CA SER A 23 3.08 -18.81 -6.67
C SER A 23 3.98 -18.23 -5.60
N ASP A 24 4.69 -19.11 -4.90
CA ASP A 24 5.77 -18.68 -4.04
C ASP A 24 6.84 -17.94 -4.85
N VAL A 25 7.36 -16.91 -4.20
CA VAL A 25 8.50 -16.09 -4.65
C VAL A 25 9.64 -16.17 -3.66
N PHE A 26 9.46 -16.83 -2.51
CA PHE A 26 10.52 -17.21 -1.58
C PHE A 26 10.33 -18.67 -1.19
N GLU A 27 11.08 -19.59 -1.80
CA GLU A 27 10.95 -21.04 -1.55
C GLU A 27 11.68 -21.46 -0.27
N ASP A 28 12.72 -20.73 0.12
CA ASP A 28 13.51 -21.00 1.31
C ASP A 28 13.99 -19.72 2.03
N GLU A 29 14.79 -19.90 3.07
CA GLU A 29 15.36 -18.79 3.84
C GLU A 29 16.38 -17.98 3.04
N ASN A 30 17.14 -18.61 2.13
CA ASN A 30 18.14 -17.93 1.32
C ASN A 30 17.49 -16.92 0.38
N ASP A 31 16.33 -17.27 -0.16
CA ASP A 31 15.51 -16.38 -0.98
C ASP A 31 15.09 -15.13 -0.21
N LYS A 32 14.61 -15.30 1.03
CA LYS A 32 14.18 -14.18 1.90
C LYS A 32 15.37 -13.31 2.32
N VAL A 33 16.48 -13.93 2.72
CA VAL A 33 17.74 -13.23 3.05
C VAL A 33 18.21 -12.43 1.84
N LYS A 34 18.22 -13.04 0.64
CA LYS A 34 18.67 -12.34 -0.56
C LYS A 34 17.81 -11.14 -0.90
N PHE A 35 16.49 -11.26 -0.73
CA PHE A 35 15.60 -10.13 -0.94
C PHE A 35 15.86 -8.99 0.04
N ILE A 36 16.10 -9.30 1.33
CA ILE A 36 16.43 -8.30 2.35
C ILE A 36 17.75 -7.58 2.01
N GLU A 37 18.78 -8.31 1.56
CA GLU A 37 20.04 -7.71 1.10
C GLU A 37 19.83 -6.73 -0.05
N LEU A 38 19.10 -7.15 -1.08
CA LEU A 38 18.80 -6.31 -2.25
C LEU A 38 17.95 -5.11 -1.83
N MET A 39 16.94 -5.31 -0.98
CA MET A 39 16.12 -4.23 -0.44
C MET A 39 16.97 -3.20 0.30
N ALA A 40 17.89 -3.63 1.17
CA ALA A 40 18.79 -2.75 1.91
C ALA A 40 19.74 -1.96 0.98
N SER A 41 20.28 -2.63 -0.04
CA SER A 41 21.14 -1.99 -1.05
C SER A 41 20.38 -0.94 -1.86
N ILE A 42 19.19 -1.28 -2.36
CA ILE A 42 18.33 -0.39 -3.13
C ILE A 42 17.83 0.78 -2.28
N ALA A 43 17.45 0.56 -1.02
CA ALA A 43 17.04 1.62 -0.13
C ALA A 43 18.16 2.67 0.05
N ARG A 44 19.41 2.23 0.18
CA ARG A 44 20.57 3.12 0.29
C ARG A 44 20.86 3.89 -1.00
N GLU A 45 20.81 3.20 -2.15
CA GLU A 45 21.06 3.77 -3.47
C GLU A 45 20.03 4.85 -3.81
N PHE A 46 18.75 4.55 -3.60
CA PHE A 46 17.63 5.44 -3.94
C PHE A 46 17.24 6.41 -2.82
N LYS A 47 17.92 6.37 -1.67
CA LYS A 47 17.62 7.18 -0.47
C LYS A 47 16.19 6.99 0.02
N LEU A 48 15.74 5.74 0.05
CA LEU A 48 14.49 5.35 0.66
C LEU A 48 14.71 5.06 2.15
N ASN A 49 13.75 5.49 2.98
CA ASN A 49 13.71 5.09 4.37
C ASN A 49 12.68 3.97 4.54
N ILE A 50 13.10 2.83 5.11
CA ILE A 50 12.21 1.68 5.32
C ILE A 50 11.74 1.73 6.78
N HIS A 51 10.43 1.78 6.97
CA HIS A 51 9.83 1.81 8.30
C HIS A 51 9.34 0.43 8.75
N SER A 52 8.93 -0.42 7.82
CA SER A 52 8.50 -1.80 8.09
C SER A 52 8.62 -2.65 6.83
N PHE A 53 8.76 -3.96 7.02
CA PHE A 53 8.66 -4.95 5.96
C PHE A 53 8.04 -6.24 6.49
N CYS A 54 7.43 -7.02 5.61
CA CYS A 54 6.97 -8.38 5.85
C CYS A 54 7.13 -9.20 4.57
N LEU A 55 7.91 -10.29 4.61
CA LEU A 55 8.05 -11.22 3.49
C LEU A 55 7.22 -12.48 3.74
N MET A 56 6.17 -12.67 2.95
CA MET A 56 5.35 -13.89 2.91
C MET A 56 5.80 -14.75 1.74
N ASP A 57 5.58 -16.07 1.74
CA ASP A 57 6.14 -16.96 0.71
C ASP A 57 5.80 -16.55 -0.72
N ASN A 58 4.59 -16.03 -0.98
CA ASN A 58 4.16 -15.59 -2.32
C ASN A 58 4.07 -14.07 -2.54
N HIS A 59 4.40 -13.24 -1.54
CA HIS A 59 4.32 -11.78 -1.68
C HIS A 59 5.12 -11.04 -0.60
N TYR A 60 5.33 -9.74 -0.79
CA TYR A 60 5.92 -8.89 0.22
C TYR A 60 5.09 -7.62 0.47
N HIS A 61 5.25 -7.05 1.65
CA HIS A 61 4.74 -5.74 2.03
C HIS A 61 5.88 -4.87 2.56
N LEU A 62 5.99 -3.62 2.12
CA LEU A 62 6.96 -2.62 2.62
C LEU A 62 6.22 -1.34 3.00
N LEU A 63 6.63 -0.70 4.10
CA LEU A 63 6.30 0.70 4.39
C LEU A 63 7.54 1.55 4.15
N ILE A 64 7.48 2.39 3.13
CA ILE A 64 8.61 3.16 2.63
C ILE A 64 8.30 4.64 2.70
N GLU A 65 9.21 5.44 3.24
CA GLU A 65 9.22 6.88 3.03
C GLU A 65 10.16 7.22 1.87
N ASN A 66 9.58 7.78 0.82
CA ASN A 66 10.25 8.17 -0.41
C ASN A 66 10.74 9.62 -0.30
N LYS A 67 12.04 9.85 -0.51
CA LYS A 67 12.69 11.16 -0.34
C LYS A 67 13.09 11.85 -1.65
N ARG A 68 12.93 11.19 -2.82
CA ARG A 68 13.50 11.68 -4.10
C ARG A 68 12.65 11.43 -5.35
N GLU A 69 11.34 11.30 -5.19
CA GLU A 69 10.42 10.99 -6.29
C GLU A 69 10.86 9.86 -7.24
N ASN A 70 11.49 8.82 -6.69
CA ASN A 70 12.17 7.78 -7.49
C ASN A 70 11.70 6.35 -7.15
N LEU A 71 10.55 6.22 -6.47
CA LEU A 71 10.04 4.95 -5.98
C LEU A 71 9.85 3.92 -7.09
N SER A 72 9.39 4.32 -8.30
CA SER A 72 9.27 3.38 -9.41
C SER A 72 10.59 2.79 -9.84
N SER A 73 11.63 3.62 -9.91
CA SER A 73 12.95 3.18 -10.35
C SER A 73 13.56 2.22 -9.32
N ALA A 74 13.47 2.56 -8.03
CA ALA A 74 13.90 1.71 -6.94
C ALA A 74 13.20 0.34 -6.96
N MET A 75 11.86 0.35 -7.03
CA MET A 75 11.08 -0.89 -7.01
C MET A 75 11.25 -1.70 -8.30
N ARG A 76 11.45 -1.05 -9.45
CA ARG A 76 11.78 -1.76 -10.70
C ARG A 76 13.08 -2.53 -10.53
N GLN A 77 14.12 -1.88 -10.01
CA GLN A 77 15.45 -2.48 -9.84
C GLN A 77 15.44 -3.60 -8.80
N LEU A 78 14.81 -3.39 -7.64
CA LEU A 78 14.64 -4.44 -6.62
C LEU A 78 13.95 -5.68 -7.19
N ASN A 79 12.78 -5.50 -7.82
CA ASN A 79 12.00 -6.60 -8.34
C ASN A 79 12.72 -7.33 -9.50
N SER A 80 13.42 -6.60 -10.38
CA SER A 80 14.13 -7.21 -11.51
C SER A 80 15.38 -7.97 -11.08
N GLN A 81 16.17 -7.41 -10.16
CA GLN A 81 17.36 -8.08 -9.65
C GLN A 81 16.97 -9.35 -8.89
N TYR A 82 15.93 -9.29 -8.05
CA TYR A 82 15.45 -10.46 -7.34
C TYR A 82 14.89 -11.53 -8.28
N ALA A 83 14.08 -11.16 -9.28
CA ALA A 83 13.55 -12.12 -10.24
C ALA A 83 14.65 -12.83 -11.04
N SER A 84 15.71 -12.11 -11.42
CA SER A 84 16.88 -12.69 -12.08
C SER A 84 17.61 -13.68 -11.17
N TYR A 85 17.84 -13.31 -9.91
CA TYR A 85 18.44 -14.19 -8.90
C TYR A 85 17.61 -15.48 -8.70
N PHE A 86 16.30 -15.33 -8.44
CA PHE A 86 15.39 -16.44 -8.16
C PHE A 86 15.33 -17.40 -9.35
N ASN A 87 15.14 -16.87 -10.55
CA ASN A 87 15.08 -17.68 -11.77
C ASN A 87 16.37 -18.47 -12.00
N LYS A 88 17.53 -17.85 -11.76
CA LYS A 88 18.83 -18.54 -11.87
C LYS A 88 18.99 -19.62 -10.80
N ARG A 89 18.64 -19.34 -9.54
CA ARG A 89 18.78 -20.27 -8.41
C ARG A 89 17.92 -21.52 -8.59
N HIS A 90 16.68 -21.32 -9.03
CA HIS A 90 15.66 -22.37 -9.12
C HIS A 90 15.49 -22.93 -10.55
N ASN A 91 16.43 -22.64 -11.46
CA ASN A 91 16.43 -23.07 -12.85
C ASN A 91 15.07 -22.82 -13.57
N ARG A 92 14.50 -21.64 -13.32
CA ARG A 92 13.18 -21.23 -13.83
C ARG A 92 13.33 -20.21 -14.97
N ALA A 93 12.39 -20.23 -15.89
CA ALA A 93 12.22 -19.22 -16.93
C ALA A 93 10.91 -18.44 -16.77
N GLY A 94 10.88 -17.21 -17.31
CA GLY A 94 9.68 -16.38 -17.35
C GLY A 94 9.50 -15.42 -16.17
N HIS A 95 8.32 -14.81 -16.08
CA HIS A 95 8.01 -13.80 -15.08
C HIS A 95 7.90 -14.40 -13.68
N LEU A 96 8.61 -13.84 -12.70
CA LEU A 96 8.44 -14.16 -11.28
C LEU A 96 7.20 -13.47 -10.69
N TRP A 97 7.13 -12.15 -10.89
CA TRP A 97 6.08 -11.29 -10.35
C TRP A 97 4.84 -11.30 -11.25
N GLN A 98 3.66 -11.18 -10.65
CA GLN A 98 2.40 -11.18 -11.39
C GLN A 98 2.25 -9.94 -12.29
N ASP A 99 2.65 -8.79 -11.78
CA ASP A 99 2.57 -7.49 -12.45
C ASP A 99 3.65 -6.59 -11.83
N ARG A 100 3.68 -5.32 -12.22
CA ARG A 100 4.38 -4.28 -11.50
C ARG A 100 3.88 -4.20 -10.05
N PHE A 101 4.76 -3.76 -9.16
CA PHE A 101 4.40 -3.47 -7.79
C PHE A 101 3.21 -2.49 -7.70
N LYS A 102 2.39 -2.68 -6.65
CA LYS A 102 1.36 -1.76 -6.21
C LYS A 102 1.94 -0.81 -5.17
N SER A 103 1.47 0.43 -5.18
CA SER A 103 1.79 1.42 -4.16
C SER A 103 0.56 2.25 -3.82
N TRP A 104 0.40 2.53 -2.54
CA TRP A 104 -0.62 3.44 -2.00
C TRP A 104 0.06 4.51 -1.15
N TYR A 105 -0.25 5.77 -1.45
CA TYR A 105 0.32 6.93 -0.77
C TYR A 105 -0.46 7.21 0.52
N VAL A 106 0.25 7.39 1.63
CA VAL A 106 -0.34 7.71 2.93
C VAL A 106 -0.50 9.22 3.02
N LEU A 107 -1.75 9.69 3.08
CA LEU A 107 -2.10 11.10 3.18
C LEU A 107 -2.11 11.63 4.62
N ASP A 108 -2.36 10.75 5.58
CA ASP A 108 -2.47 11.07 7.00
C ASP A 108 -1.48 10.22 7.78
N GLU A 109 -0.49 10.86 8.40
CA GLU A 109 0.55 10.17 9.17
C GLU A 109 -0.01 9.49 10.42
N ASN A 110 -1.17 9.92 10.94
CA ASN A 110 -1.83 9.23 12.06
C ASN A 110 -2.21 7.78 11.71
N TYR A 111 -2.31 7.46 10.42
CA TYR A 111 -2.59 6.12 9.91
C TYR A 111 -1.35 5.21 9.91
N LEU A 112 -0.13 5.74 10.10
CA LEU A 112 1.12 4.97 9.97
C LEU A 112 1.19 3.80 10.95
N LEU A 113 0.80 3.97 12.22
CA LEU A 113 0.80 2.88 13.18
C LEU A 113 -0.20 1.77 12.80
N THR A 114 -1.38 2.14 12.32
CA THR A 114 -2.39 1.18 11.84
C THR A 114 -1.85 0.36 10.67
N LEU A 115 -1.20 1.03 9.71
CA LEU A 115 -0.61 0.39 8.54
C LEU A 115 0.60 -0.49 8.92
N PHE A 116 1.46 -0.02 9.82
CA PHE A 116 2.58 -0.79 10.36
C PHE A 116 2.06 -2.08 11.00
N LYS A 117 1.09 -1.97 11.92
CA LYS A 117 0.44 -3.10 12.58
C LYS A 117 -0.18 -4.07 11.58
N TYR A 118 -0.84 -3.55 10.53
CA TYR A 118 -1.36 -4.39 9.43
C TYR A 118 -0.25 -5.20 8.74
N ILE A 119 0.86 -4.56 8.38
CA ILE A 119 1.98 -5.21 7.69
C ILE A 119 2.54 -6.35 8.56
N GLU A 120 2.86 -6.04 9.81
CA GLU A 120 3.46 -6.98 10.77
C GLU A 120 2.50 -8.11 11.20
N ASN A 121 1.18 -7.91 11.05
CA ASN A 121 0.17 -8.92 11.37
C ASN A 121 -0.08 -9.93 10.24
N ASN A 122 0.48 -9.74 9.03
CA ASN A 122 0.25 -10.68 7.92
C ASN A 122 0.64 -12.13 8.24
N PRO A 123 1.81 -12.41 8.87
CA PRO A 123 2.19 -13.78 9.24
C PRO A 123 1.23 -14.39 10.26
N VAL A 124 0.72 -13.59 11.21
CA VAL A 124 -0.24 -14.04 12.22
C VAL A 124 -1.58 -14.38 11.57
N LYS A 125 -2.07 -13.50 10.69
CA LYS A 125 -3.30 -13.72 9.93
C LYS A 125 -3.23 -14.97 9.05
N ALA A 126 -2.05 -15.30 8.53
CA ALA A 126 -1.81 -16.48 7.71
C ALA A 126 -1.56 -17.76 8.53
N GLY A 127 -1.49 -17.69 9.86
CA GLY A 127 -1.18 -18.83 10.72
C GLY A 127 0.28 -19.27 10.71
N ILE A 128 1.19 -18.46 10.14
CA ILE A 128 2.64 -18.72 10.07
C ILE A 128 3.31 -18.39 11.41
N SER A 129 2.80 -17.38 12.12
CA SER A 129 3.31 -16.95 13.42
C SER A 129 2.18 -16.88 14.44
N SER A 130 2.48 -17.21 15.71
CA SER A 130 1.51 -17.09 16.80
C SER A 130 1.29 -15.66 17.27
N LYS A 131 2.28 -14.76 17.08
CA LYS A 131 2.17 -13.34 17.43
C LYS A 131 3.13 -12.46 16.62
N ILE A 132 2.88 -11.15 16.62
CA ILE A 132 3.77 -10.14 16.05
C ILE A 132 5.12 -10.16 16.80
N GLY A 133 6.22 -9.95 16.07
CA GLY A 133 7.58 -9.97 16.62
C GLY A 133 8.27 -11.34 16.64
N LEU A 134 7.58 -12.44 16.34
CA LEU A 134 8.21 -13.77 16.30
C LEU A 134 8.62 -14.22 14.90
N TYR A 135 8.06 -13.63 13.84
CA TYR A 135 8.36 -14.04 12.47
C TYR A 135 9.65 -13.37 11.96
N PRO A 136 10.73 -14.11 11.62
CA PRO A 136 12.04 -13.54 11.32
C PRO A 136 12.09 -12.55 10.16
N TYR A 137 11.14 -12.64 9.23
CA TYR A 137 11.11 -11.84 8.01
C TYR A 137 10.14 -10.67 8.09
N CYS A 138 10.02 -10.12 9.30
CA CYS A 138 9.26 -8.92 9.65
C CYS A 138 10.15 -7.91 10.39
N ALA A 139 9.84 -6.61 10.29
CA ALA A 139 10.64 -5.60 10.99
C ALA A 139 10.54 -5.75 12.51
N THR A 140 9.36 -6.12 13.04
CA THR A 140 9.16 -6.31 14.48
C THR A 140 10.05 -7.40 15.08
N TYR A 141 10.46 -8.42 14.32
CA TYR A 141 11.39 -9.42 14.84
C TYR A 141 12.76 -8.82 15.15
N ALA A 142 13.31 -8.04 14.23
CA ALA A 142 14.58 -7.35 14.43
C ALA A 142 14.51 -6.35 15.61
N ILE A 143 13.39 -5.65 15.76
CA ILE A 143 13.16 -4.71 16.86
C ILE A 143 13.09 -5.45 18.20
N LEU A 144 12.32 -6.55 18.28
CA LEU A 144 12.17 -7.33 19.51
C LEU A 144 13.49 -7.99 19.96
N LYS A 145 14.33 -8.38 18.99
CA LYS A 145 15.65 -8.99 19.24
C LYS A 145 16.75 -7.97 19.51
N ASP A 146 16.44 -6.68 19.48
CA ASP A 146 17.42 -5.60 19.56
C ASP A 146 18.55 -5.75 18.52
N ALA A 147 18.20 -6.24 17.34
CA ALA A 147 19.09 -6.54 16.22
C ALA A 147 18.69 -5.72 14.98
N ILE A 148 18.54 -4.41 15.18
CA ILE A 148 17.95 -3.49 14.18
C ILE A 148 18.94 -3.26 13.02
N PRO A 149 18.62 -3.69 11.78
CA PRO A 149 19.50 -3.48 10.64
C PRO A 149 19.53 -2.00 10.24
N ALA A 150 20.64 -1.57 9.62
CA ALA A 150 20.86 -0.17 9.25
C ALA A 150 19.73 0.46 8.42
N PHE A 151 19.07 -0.31 7.55
CA PHE A 151 17.97 0.20 6.73
C PHE A 151 16.67 0.46 7.51
N LEU A 152 16.55 -0.03 8.75
CA LEU A 152 15.40 0.21 9.64
C LEU A 152 15.67 1.26 10.73
N GLN A 153 16.91 1.70 10.93
CA GLN A 153 17.28 2.56 12.06
C GLN A 153 16.50 3.88 12.12
N ASN A 154 16.03 4.37 10.98
CA ASN A 154 15.23 5.60 10.88
C ASN A 154 13.72 5.32 10.83
N SER A 155 13.28 4.13 11.26
CA SER A 155 11.86 3.81 11.34
C SER A 155 11.14 4.72 12.34
N PHE A 156 9.91 5.12 12.02
CA PHE A 156 9.15 6.04 12.87
C PHE A 156 8.81 5.34 14.19
N VAL A 157 8.60 4.02 14.17
CA VAL A 157 8.30 3.27 15.39
C VAL A 157 9.44 3.27 16.40
N LEU A 158 10.69 3.37 15.94
CA LEU A 158 11.87 3.44 16.81
C LEU A 158 12.06 4.84 17.40
N ARG A 159 11.59 5.87 16.69
CA ARG A 159 11.65 7.27 17.12
C ARG A 159 10.52 7.60 18.10
N ASP A 160 9.33 7.12 17.80
CA ASP A 160 8.09 7.60 18.42
C ASP A 160 7.59 6.70 19.56
N TYR A 161 8.06 5.44 19.64
CA TYR A 161 7.57 4.48 20.64
C TYR A 161 8.72 3.75 21.34
N PRO A 162 8.74 3.73 22.68
CA PRO A 162 9.56 2.77 23.41
C PRO A 162 9.19 1.34 23.01
N THR A 163 10.19 0.46 22.89
CA THR A 163 9.97 -0.92 22.41
C THR A 163 8.88 -1.66 23.19
N GLY A 164 8.86 -1.57 24.53
CA GLY A 164 7.84 -2.23 25.34
C GLY A 164 6.42 -1.73 25.05
N GLU A 165 6.24 -0.41 24.93
CA GLU A 165 4.94 0.19 24.60
C GLU A 165 4.48 -0.17 23.19
N LEU A 166 5.40 -0.17 22.22
CA LEU A 166 5.11 -0.62 20.85
C LEU A 166 4.54 -2.04 20.85
N PHE A 167 5.17 -2.99 21.55
CA PHE A 167 4.69 -4.38 21.59
C PHE A 167 3.37 -4.53 22.35
N ASN A 168 3.11 -3.71 23.36
CA ASN A 168 1.79 -3.67 24.01
C ASN A 168 0.69 -3.21 23.03
N LEU A 169 0.96 -2.20 22.21
CA LEU A 169 0.03 -1.73 21.17
C LEU A 169 -0.18 -2.77 20.06
N LEU A 170 0.89 -3.46 19.65
CA LEU A 170 0.83 -4.50 18.62
C LEU A 170 0.16 -5.79 19.09
N ALA A 171 0.13 -6.06 20.39
CA ALA A 171 -0.57 -7.21 20.95
C ALA A 171 -2.11 -7.07 20.87
N ILE A 172 -2.62 -5.85 20.80
CA ILE A 172 -4.06 -5.59 20.62
C ILE A 172 -4.41 -5.94 19.16
N PRO A 173 -5.42 -6.79 18.89
CA PRO A 173 -5.83 -7.07 17.51
C PRO A 173 -6.27 -5.81 16.75
N LEU A 174 -6.23 -5.85 15.41
CA LEU A 174 -6.86 -4.80 14.60
C LEU A 174 -8.38 -4.83 14.81
N SER A 175 -8.93 -3.71 15.26
CA SER A 175 -10.36 -3.44 15.36
C SER A 175 -11.03 -3.43 13.98
N ASP A 176 -12.37 -3.56 13.95
CA ASP A 176 -13.13 -3.50 12.70
C ASP A 176 -13.01 -2.15 11.98
N ASN A 177 -12.86 -1.07 12.74
CA ASN A 177 -12.62 0.27 12.20
C ASN A 177 -11.24 0.35 11.52
N GLU A 178 -10.18 -0.17 12.14
CA GLU A 178 -8.85 -0.23 11.54
C GLU A 178 -8.87 -1.13 10.28
N ARG A 179 -9.53 -2.29 10.33
CA ARG A 179 -9.66 -3.17 9.15
C ARG A 179 -10.37 -2.45 8.00
N SER A 180 -11.46 -1.76 8.30
CA SER A 180 -12.22 -1.00 7.32
C SER A 180 -11.43 0.18 6.75
N SER A 181 -10.60 0.84 7.56
CA SER A 181 -9.73 1.92 7.08
C SER A 181 -8.62 1.40 6.17
N ILE A 182 -8.06 0.21 6.46
CA ILE A 182 -7.10 -0.47 5.58
C ILE A 182 -7.71 -0.85 4.23
N GLU A 183 -8.89 -1.46 4.23
CA GLU A 183 -9.60 -1.80 3.00
C GLU A 183 -9.90 -0.55 2.16
N ARG A 184 -10.32 0.54 2.81
CA ARG A 184 -10.53 1.83 2.16
C ARG A 184 -9.24 2.37 1.56
N PHE A 185 -8.16 2.37 2.33
CA PHE A 185 -6.83 2.81 1.89
C PHE A 185 -6.36 2.06 0.63
N HIS A 186 -6.52 0.74 0.57
CA HIS A 186 -6.15 -0.04 -0.62
C HIS A 186 -7.07 0.17 -1.83
N ARG A 187 -8.29 0.67 -1.60
CA ARG A 187 -9.24 1.04 -2.65
C ARG A 187 -9.07 2.48 -3.12
N THR A 188 -8.47 3.35 -2.31
CA THR A 188 -8.24 4.76 -2.62
C THR A 188 -7.66 4.94 -4.01
N ARG A 189 -8.23 5.89 -4.75
CA ARG A 189 -7.67 6.41 -5.98
C ARG A 189 -7.09 7.77 -5.68
N TYR A 190 -6.23 8.25 -6.55
CA TYR A 190 -5.61 9.53 -6.35
C TYR A 190 -5.53 10.30 -7.65
N LYS A 191 -5.54 11.62 -7.52
CA LYS A 191 -5.24 12.57 -8.58
C LYS A 191 -4.11 13.48 -8.10
N LYS A 192 -3.24 13.87 -9.03
CA LYS A 192 -2.30 14.96 -8.81
C LYS A 192 -3.00 16.25 -9.22
N GLU A 193 -3.18 17.16 -8.28
CA GLU A 193 -3.65 18.53 -8.53
C GLU A 193 -2.48 19.45 -8.17
N ASP A 194 -1.88 20.04 -9.20
CA ASP A 194 -0.62 20.77 -9.14
C ASP A 194 0.51 19.94 -8.48
N GLU A 195 0.94 20.30 -7.27
CA GLU A 195 1.95 19.59 -6.47
C GLU A 195 1.36 18.70 -5.37
N THR A 196 0.03 18.77 -5.16
CA THR A 196 -0.65 18.03 -4.10
C THR A 196 -1.27 16.73 -4.60
N ILE A 197 -1.33 15.74 -3.72
CA ILE A 197 -2.06 14.51 -3.96
C ILE A 197 -3.40 14.61 -3.26
N VAL A 198 -4.47 14.40 -4.02
CA VAL A 198 -5.82 14.37 -3.47
C VAL A 198 -6.37 12.95 -3.62
N ALA A 199 -6.96 12.43 -2.54
CA ALA A 199 -7.71 11.18 -2.59
C ALA A 199 -8.98 11.36 -3.43
N LEU A 200 -9.24 10.40 -4.30
CA LEU A 200 -10.48 10.24 -5.04
C LEU A 200 -11.28 9.08 -4.45
N HIS A 201 -12.59 9.15 -4.61
CA HIS A 201 -13.60 8.22 -4.11
C HIS A 201 -13.55 8.11 -2.59
N VAL A 202 -13.41 9.26 -1.92
CA VAL A 202 -13.37 9.38 -0.46
C VAL A 202 -14.66 8.86 0.15
N LYS A 203 -15.79 9.06 -0.54
CA LYS A 203 -17.10 8.51 -0.17
C LYS A 203 -17.54 7.46 -1.20
N GLU A 204 -18.29 6.46 -0.74
CA GLU A 204 -18.95 5.55 -1.67
C GLU A 204 -19.95 6.33 -2.54
N LEU A 205 -20.09 5.93 -3.81
CA LEU A 205 -20.95 6.65 -4.75
C LEU A 205 -22.36 6.81 -4.20
N ALA A 206 -22.91 5.77 -3.57
CA ALA A 206 -24.23 5.79 -2.96
C ALA A 206 -24.39 6.85 -1.85
N THR A 207 -23.33 7.08 -1.07
CA THR A 207 -23.35 8.07 0.03
C THR A 207 -23.54 9.49 -0.48
N HIS A 208 -23.05 9.81 -1.68
CA HIS A 208 -23.29 11.13 -2.29
C HIS A 208 -24.79 11.38 -2.56
N PHE A 209 -25.56 10.31 -2.76
CA PHE A 209 -26.98 10.37 -3.13
C PHE A 209 -27.94 10.00 -1.98
N ALA A 210 -27.43 9.61 -0.81
CA ALA A 210 -28.23 9.08 0.29
C ALA A 210 -29.37 10.01 0.74
N TYR A 211 -29.18 11.31 0.59
CA TYR A 211 -30.16 12.34 0.98
C TYR A 211 -30.69 13.16 -0.21
N ALA A 212 -30.38 12.76 -1.44
CA ALA A 212 -30.80 13.48 -2.64
C ALA A 212 -32.21 13.04 -3.06
N THR A 213 -33.23 13.78 -2.60
CA THR A 213 -34.64 13.47 -2.87
C THR A 213 -35.21 14.29 -4.02
N HIS A 214 -34.70 15.51 -4.21
CA HIS A 214 -35.15 16.42 -5.26
C HIS A 214 -34.14 16.56 -6.41
N LYS A 215 -34.62 17.04 -7.56
CA LYS A 215 -33.80 17.21 -8.78
C LYS A 215 -32.58 18.12 -8.55
N THR A 216 -32.74 19.18 -7.76
CA THR A 216 -31.67 20.11 -7.40
C THR A 216 -30.60 19.44 -6.55
N GLU A 217 -31.01 18.72 -5.50
CA GLU A 217 -30.13 17.96 -4.61
C GLU A 217 -29.38 16.86 -5.36
N ARG A 218 -30.06 16.12 -6.24
CA ARG A 218 -29.42 15.12 -7.10
C ARG A 218 -28.38 15.75 -8.01
N ASN A 219 -28.67 16.91 -8.59
CA ASN A 219 -27.72 17.60 -9.48
C ASN A 219 -26.50 18.09 -8.71
N ASP A 220 -26.68 18.58 -7.48
CA ASP A 220 -25.58 18.94 -6.57
C ASP A 220 -24.76 17.69 -6.16
N ALA A 221 -25.44 16.59 -5.82
CA ALA A 221 -24.79 15.30 -5.54
C ALA A 221 -24.00 14.76 -6.74
N ILE A 222 -24.48 14.94 -7.98
CA ILE A 222 -23.72 14.63 -9.21
C ILE A 222 -22.42 15.45 -9.26
N LYS A 223 -22.48 16.75 -8.97
CA LYS A 223 -21.28 17.61 -8.95
C LYS A 223 -20.29 17.16 -7.87
N LYS A 224 -20.78 16.88 -6.66
CA LYS A 224 -19.97 16.37 -5.54
C LYS A 224 -19.34 15.02 -5.83
N ALA A 225 -20.08 14.07 -6.39
CA ALA A 225 -19.55 12.77 -6.78
C ALA A 225 -18.49 12.89 -7.90
N TYR A 226 -18.70 13.79 -8.86
CA TYR A 226 -17.72 14.04 -9.93
C TYR A 226 -16.44 14.71 -9.39
N ALA A 227 -16.59 15.66 -8.45
CA ALA A 227 -15.46 16.26 -7.74
C ALA A 227 -14.69 15.24 -6.89
N ASP A 228 -15.39 14.26 -6.30
CA ASP A 228 -14.79 13.10 -5.62
C ASP A 228 -14.14 12.10 -6.60
N GLY A 229 -14.10 12.38 -7.91
CA GLY A 229 -13.34 11.60 -8.88
C GLY A 229 -14.10 10.51 -9.63
N TYR A 230 -15.40 10.32 -9.35
CA TYR A 230 -16.22 9.37 -10.12
C TYR A 230 -16.41 9.86 -11.55
N SER A 231 -16.25 8.97 -12.52
CA SER A 231 -16.45 9.32 -13.94
C SER A 231 -17.92 9.61 -14.24
N LYS A 232 -18.17 10.41 -15.29
CA LYS A 232 -19.53 10.67 -15.79
C LYS A 232 -20.30 9.38 -16.07
N SER A 233 -19.60 8.35 -16.57
CA SER A 233 -20.17 7.04 -16.87
C SER A 233 -20.53 6.23 -15.63
N GLU A 234 -19.73 6.31 -14.56
CA GLU A 234 -20.06 5.67 -13.27
C GLU A 234 -21.30 6.30 -12.65
N ILE A 235 -21.34 7.64 -12.60
CA ILE A 235 -22.49 8.40 -12.06
C ILE A 235 -23.75 8.14 -12.90
N ALA A 236 -23.63 8.18 -14.23
CA ALA A 236 -24.73 7.92 -15.15
C ALA A 236 -25.33 6.53 -14.96
N ARG A 237 -24.47 5.50 -14.86
CA ARG A 237 -24.89 4.12 -14.61
C ARG A 237 -25.60 3.96 -13.27
N TYR A 238 -25.08 4.60 -12.22
CA TYR A 238 -25.68 4.53 -10.88
C TYR A 238 -27.08 5.17 -10.84
N LEU A 239 -27.25 6.32 -11.49
CA LEU A 239 -28.52 7.06 -11.50
C LEU A 239 -29.48 6.66 -12.63
N LEU A 240 -29.10 5.68 -13.46
CA LEU A 240 -29.83 5.29 -14.68
C LEU A 240 -30.08 6.50 -15.62
N LEU A 241 -29.10 7.40 -15.72
CA LEU A 241 -29.10 8.55 -16.62
C LEU A 241 -28.19 8.32 -17.82
N SER A 242 -28.34 9.14 -18.87
CA SER A 242 -27.36 9.17 -19.95
C SER A 242 -26.10 9.95 -19.54
N VAL A 243 -24.94 9.56 -20.08
CA VAL A 243 -23.67 10.28 -19.88
C VAL A 243 -23.78 11.74 -20.34
N ALA A 244 -24.53 11.99 -21.42
CA ALA A 244 -24.81 13.34 -21.91
C ALA A 244 -25.62 14.16 -20.90
N GLY A 245 -26.61 13.55 -20.24
CA GLY A 245 -27.42 14.18 -19.18
C GLY A 245 -26.56 14.61 -17.99
N VAL A 246 -25.70 13.71 -17.50
CA VAL A 246 -24.73 14.02 -16.45
C VAL A 246 -23.79 15.13 -16.89
N SER A 247 -23.27 15.08 -18.13
CA SER A 247 -22.36 16.11 -18.62
C SER A 247 -23.02 17.49 -18.77
N LYS A 248 -24.34 17.57 -19.00
CA LYS A 248 -25.06 18.84 -19.05
C LYS A 248 -25.17 19.45 -17.64
N ILE A 249 -25.45 18.63 -16.63
CA ILE A 249 -25.54 19.04 -15.21
C ILE A 249 -24.20 19.55 -14.67
N LEU A 250 -23.08 18.97 -15.11
CA LEU A 250 -21.75 19.42 -14.70
C LEU A 250 -21.31 20.74 -15.34
N LYS A 251 -21.96 21.15 -16.44
CA LYS A 251 -21.67 22.41 -17.16
C LYS A 251 -22.54 23.58 -16.73
N SER A 252 -23.66 23.31 -16.06
CA SER A 252 -24.59 24.29 -15.46
C SER A 252 -24.18 24.65 -14.05
#